data_AF-A0A8T3DCV0-F1
#
_entry.id   AF-A0A8T3DCV0-F1
#
_cell.length_a   1.000
_cell.length_b   1.000
_cell.length_c   1.000
_cell.angle_alpha   90.00
_cell.angle_beta   90.00
_cell.angle_gamma   90.00
#
_symmetry.space_group_name_H-M   'P 1'
#
loop_
_entity.id
_entity.type
_entity.pdbx_description
1 polymer ?
#
loop_
_entity_poly.entity_id
_entity_poly.type
_entity_poly.pdbx_seq_one_letter_code
_entity_poly.pdbx_strand_id
1 'polypeptide(L)'
;MKTEVTLIKNVAMSIKNDSRFQMDVIDVEDFLRQPPPGFEVELRGTGYRFVRYNPESFCVFIDEFNSAKGKVIFKNSPGRTIKVHTLKDYMHLRKQLTSKRIVILVSACERSPLSSNKKAPKNTTVLKQYVVVINGSNPVIKWEMERGLDHTISSVAGESYSVKIDFSDLLQIWAGESFHLPVDGQKIKVDWQNTCFCLKYHSDALFDFSHWLGFSKREFKISYYRNNETEDRLKG
;
A
#
# COMPACT_ATOMS: atom_id res chain seq x y z
N MET A 1 19.41 9.59 36.08
CA MET A 1 19.23 10.68 35.09
C MET A 1 19.64 10.14 33.73
N LYS A 2 18.85 10.05 32.67
CA LYS A 2 17.44 10.29 32.35
C LYS A 2 17.09 9.13 31.41
N THR A 3 16.11 8.30 31.76
CA THR A 3 15.53 7.35 30.81
C THR A 3 14.69 8.15 29.84
N GLU A 4 15.17 8.36 28.62
CA GLU A 4 14.35 8.86 27.51
C GLU A 4 13.26 7.83 27.23
N VAL A 5 12.13 8.03 27.89
CA VAL A 5 10.86 7.43 27.50
C VAL A 5 10.47 8.13 26.21
N THR A 6 10.94 7.59 25.08
CA THR A 6 10.54 8.06 23.76
C THR A 6 9.03 7.85 23.65
N LEU A 7 8.33 8.98 23.72
CA LEU A 7 6.89 9.08 23.56
C LEU A 7 6.44 8.28 22.35
N ILE A 8 5.35 7.53 22.55
CA ILE A 8 4.42 7.09 21.52
C ILE A 8 4.35 8.22 20.49
N LYS A 9 4.72 7.94 19.24
CA LYS A 9 4.35 8.83 18.13
C LYS A 9 2.82 8.91 18.17
N ASN A 10 2.29 9.94 18.81
CA ASN A 10 0.97 10.46 18.52
C ASN A 10 1.05 10.85 17.05
N VAL A 11 0.66 9.93 16.18
CA VAL A 11 0.59 10.18 14.75
C VAL A 11 -0.51 11.21 14.59
N ALA A 12 -0.10 12.48 14.52
CA ALA A 12 -0.99 13.59 14.27
C ALA A 12 -1.79 13.30 12.99
N MET A 13 -3.12 13.30 13.13
CA MET A 13 -4.10 13.00 12.11
C MET A 13 -4.18 14.16 11.10
N SER A 14 -3.45 14.04 9.99
CA SER A 14 -3.76 14.73 8.75
C SER A 14 -2.91 14.16 7.62
N ILE A 15 -3.51 13.91 6.45
CA ILE A 15 -2.72 13.68 5.23
C ILE A 15 -1.94 14.96 4.97
N LYS A 16 -0.60 14.88 5.00
CA LYS A 16 0.22 16.05 4.76
C LYS A 16 -0.08 16.61 3.37
N ASN A 17 -0.27 17.92 3.27
CA ASN A 17 -0.40 18.59 1.98
C ASN A 17 0.95 19.04 1.41
N ASP A 18 2.05 18.51 1.95
CA ASP A 18 3.44 18.81 1.54
C ASP A 18 3.86 17.91 0.36
N SER A 19 4.32 18.48 -0.75
CA SER A 19 4.84 17.68 -1.88
C SER A 19 6.02 16.77 -1.50
N ARG A 20 6.67 17.04 -0.36
CA ARG A 20 7.82 16.28 0.15
C ARG A 20 7.44 15.04 0.96
N PHE A 21 6.20 14.87 1.41
CA PHE A 21 5.83 13.64 2.13
C PHE A 21 5.86 12.46 1.15
N GLN A 22 6.36 11.31 1.62
CA GLN A 22 6.43 10.07 0.84
C GLN A 22 5.30 9.13 1.22
N MET A 23 5.06 8.98 2.54
CA MET A 23 4.05 8.09 3.07
C MET A 23 3.56 8.57 4.44
N ASP A 24 2.26 8.44 4.68
CA ASP A 24 1.60 8.56 5.98
C ASP A 24 0.89 7.23 6.31
N VAL A 25 0.80 6.90 7.61
CA VAL A 25 0.18 5.66 8.11
C VAL A 25 -0.80 6.04 9.21
N ILE A 26 -2.06 5.67 9.04
CA ILE A 26 -3.17 6.06 9.93
C ILE A 26 -3.81 4.79 10.46
N ASP A 27 -4.09 4.72 11.76
CA ASP A 27 -4.89 3.61 12.29
C ASP A 27 -6.26 3.57 11.61
N VAL A 28 -6.76 2.38 11.30
CA VAL A 28 -8.05 2.23 10.60
C VAL A 28 -9.21 2.79 11.39
N GLU A 29 -9.26 2.60 12.72
CA GLU A 29 -10.38 3.11 13.51
C GLU A 29 -10.30 4.63 13.67
N ASP A 30 -9.10 5.19 13.77
CA ASP A 30 -8.89 6.64 13.74
C ASP A 30 -9.30 7.22 12.37
N PHE A 31 -8.89 6.61 11.26
CA PHE A 31 -9.28 6.99 9.90
C PHE A 31 -10.81 6.98 9.72
N LEU A 32 -11.49 5.95 10.23
CA LEU A 32 -12.94 5.83 10.10
C LEU A 32 -13.70 6.78 11.03
N ARG A 33 -13.11 7.18 12.16
CA ARG A 33 -13.71 8.12 13.12
C ARG A 33 -13.53 9.56 12.67
N GLN A 34 -12.35 9.90 12.14
CA GLN A 34 -11.96 11.23 11.70
C GLN A 34 -11.26 11.11 10.34
N PRO A 35 -12.02 10.94 9.24
CA PRO A 35 -11.43 10.77 7.92
C PRO A 35 -10.63 12.02 7.52
N PRO A 36 -9.45 11.84 6.89
CA PRO A 36 -8.66 12.97 6.42
C PRO A 36 -9.34 13.66 5.23
N PRO A 37 -8.91 14.89 4.88
CA PRO A 37 -9.48 15.65 3.77
C PRO A 37 -9.53 14.85 2.46
N GLY A 38 -10.68 14.89 1.80
CA GLY A 38 -10.95 14.12 0.58
C GLY A 38 -11.49 12.71 0.83
N PHE A 39 -11.77 12.35 2.09
CA PHE A 39 -12.52 11.16 2.48
C PHE A 39 -13.77 11.52 3.28
N GLU A 40 -14.83 10.75 3.08
CA GLU A 40 -16.08 10.86 3.85
C GLU A 40 -16.54 9.47 4.24
N VAL A 41 -17.04 9.32 5.48
CA VAL A 41 -17.52 8.05 6.00
C VAL A 41 -19.02 8.15 6.28
N GLU A 42 -19.80 7.38 5.53
CA GLU A 42 -21.26 7.27 5.69
C GLU A 42 -21.58 5.98 6.47
N LEU A 43 -22.30 6.11 7.58
CA LEU A 43 -22.90 4.97 8.27
C LEU A 43 -24.23 4.61 7.57
N ARG A 44 -24.39 3.35 7.17
CA ARG A 44 -25.65 2.86 6.58
C ARG A 44 -26.10 1.59 7.28
N GLY A 45 -27.28 1.63 7.90
CA GLY A 45 -27.83 0.50 8.64
C GLY A 45 -26.96 0.08 9.82
N THR A 46 -27.18 -1.13 10.33
CA THR A 46 -26.40 -1.68 11.44
C THR A 46 -25.12 -2.35 10.92
N GLY A 47 -23.97 -1.73 11.20
CA GLY A 47 -22.66 -2.37 11.00
C GLY A 47 -22.03 -2.22 9.61
N TYR A 48 -22.51 -1.31 8.75
CA TYR A 48 -21.83 -0.98 7.49
C TYR A 48 -21.32 0.47 7.50
N ARG A 49 -20.03 0.62 7.17
CA ARG A 49 -19.36 1.90 7.00
C ARG A 49 -18.92 2.04 5.55
N PHE A 50 -19.51 2.98 4.83
CA PHE A 50 -19.16 3.27 3.45
C PHE A 50 -18.19 4.44 3.40
N VAL A 51 -17.02 4.23 2.82
CA VAL A 51 -16.01 5.26 2.64
C VAL A 51 -16.08 5.79 1.21
N ARG A 52 -16.31 7.09 1.07
CA ARG A 52 -16.19 7.84 -0.18
C ARG A 52 -14.85 8.56 -0.19
N TYR A 53 -14.32 8.78 -1.38
CA TYR A 53 -13.08 9.52 -1.56
C TYR A 53 -13.12 10.37 -2.83
N ASN A 54 -12.29 11.41 -2.90
CA ASN A 54 -12.12 12.22 -4.10
C ASN A 54 -11.25 11.47 -5.14
N PRO A 55 -11.82 10.99 -6.26
CA PRO A 55 -11.07 10.23 -7.26
C PRO A 55 -10.03 11.07 -7.99
N GLU A 56 -10.12 12.40 -7.97
CA GLU A 56 -9.12 13.27 -8.58
C GLU A 56 -7.82 13.32 -7.77
N SER A 57 -7.91 13.08 -6.46
CA SER A 57 -6.76 13.16 -5.56
C SER A 57 -6.21 11.81 -5.13
N PHE A 58 -7.04 10.76 -5.16
CA PHE A 58 -6.70 9.46 -4.56
C PHE A 58 -6.93 8.28 -5.50
N CYS A 59 -6.01 7.32 -5.43
CA CYS A 59 -6.16 5.96 -5.93
C CYS A 59 -6.31 5.03 -4.74
N VAL A 60 -7.50 4.46 -4.53
CA VAL A 60 -7.75 3.56 -3.40
C VAL A 60 -7.74 2.11 -3.89
N PHE A 61 -6.85 1.29 -3.34
CA PHE A 61 -6.72 -0.15 -3.67
C PHE A 61 -6.98 -1.00 -2.42
N ILE A 62 -8.21 -0.88 -1.90
CA ILE A 62 -8.64 -1.54 -0.67
C ILE A 62 -9.84 -2.42 -0.98
N ASP A 63 -9.71 -3.73 -0.70
CA ASP A 63 -10.84 -4.65 -0.73
C ASP A 63 -11.79 -4.38 0.45
N GLU A 64 -13.03 -4.83 0.34
CA GLU A 64 -13.96 -4.80 1.48
C GLU A 64 -13.38 -5.62 2.65
N PHE A 65 -13.49 -5.10 3.88
CA PHE A 65 -12.96 -5.76 5.06
C PHE A 65 -13.84 -5.56 6.29
N ASN A 66 -13.60 -6.38 7.32
CA ASN A 66 -14.26 -6.25 8.61
C ASN A 66 -13.36 -5.51 9.59
N SER A 67 -13.98 -4.59 10.30
CA SER A 67 -13.39 -3.78 11.37
C SER A 67 -14.11 -4.09 12.69
N ALA A 68 -13.63 -3.56 13.81
CA ALA A 68 -14.22 -3.85 15.12
C ALA A 68 -15.71 -3.45 15.22
N LYS A 69 -16.14 -2.46 14.41
CA LYS A 69 -17.52 -1.94 14.39
C LYS A 69 -18.31 -2.35 13.15
N GLY A 70 -17.86 -3.37 12.42
CA GLY A 70 -18.59 -3.96 11.29
C GLY A 70 -17.85 -3.88 9.95
N LYS A 71 -18.58 -4.05 8.85
CA LYS A 71 -18.04 -4.12 7.49
C LYS A 71 -17.72 -2.72 6.95
N VAL A 72 -16.56 -2.59 6.30
CA VAL A 72 -16.07 -1.35 5.69
C VAL A 72 -15.96 -1.54 4.18
N ILE A 73 -16.54 -0.60 3.42
CA ILE A 73 -16.61 -0.65 1.96
C ILE A 73 -16.13 0.69 1.40
N PHE A 74 -15.02 0.68 0.64
CA PHE A 74 -14.57 1.84 -0.11
C PHE A 74 -15.30 1.90 -1.45
N LYS A 75 -16.22 2.86 -1.60
CA LYS A 75 -17.05 3.00 -2.81
C LYS A 75 -16.15 3.24 -4.03
N ASN A 76 -16.36 2.48 -5.10
CA ASN A 76 -15.61 2.54 -6.36
C ASN A 76 -14.12 2.14 -6.27
N SER A 77 -13.68 1.57 -5.15
CA SER A 77 -12.37 0.91 -5.08
C SER A 77 -12.36 -0.31 -6.00
N PRO A 78 -11.40 -0.47 -6.93
CA PRO A 78 -11.24 -1.69 -7.71
C PRO A 78 -10.70 -2.87 -6.89
N GLY A 79 -10.42 -2.66 -5.60
CA GLY A 79 -9.76 -3.64 -4.74
C GLY A 79 -8.26 -3.72 -5.00
N ARG A 80 -7.64 -4.82 -4.54
CA ARG A 80 -6.19 -5.03 -4.68
C ARG A 80 -5.75 -5.62 -6.01
N THR A 81 -6.67 -6.10 -6.83
CA THR A 81 -6.35 -6.65 -8.14
C THR A 81 -7.00 -5.81 -9.22
N ILE A 82 -6.21 -4.89 -9.79
CA ILE A 82 -6.64 -4.01 -10.85
C ILE A 82 -6.45 -4.74 -12.17
N LYS A 83 -7.52 -4.84 -12.96
CA LYS A 83 -7.47 -5.41 -14.31
C LYS A 83 -7.49 -4.28 -15.32
N VAL A 84 -6.56 -4.31 -16.27
CA VAL A 84 -6.52 -3.40 -17.41
C VAL A 84 -6.48 -4.24 -18.70
N HIS A 85 -7.20 -3.78 -19.71
CA HIS A 85 -7.38 -4.51 -20.97
C HIS A 85 -6.77 -3.76 -22.15
N THR A 86 -6.73 -2.43 -22.07
CA THR A 86 -6.17 -1.60 -23.15
C THR A 86 -4.88 -0.91 -22.70
N LEU A 87 -4.02 -0.59 -23.68
CA LEU A 87 -2.85 0.27 -23.46
C LEU A 87 -3.26 1.63 -22.90
N LYS A 88 -4.41 2.17 -23.33
CA LYS A 88 -4.94 3.45 -22.83
C LYS A 88 -5.26 3.38 -21.34
N ASP A 89 -5.90 2.30 -20.89
CA ASP A 89 -6.22 2.10 -19.47
C ASP A 89 -4.95 1.93 -18.64
N TYR A 90 -3.97 1.19 -19.17
CA TYR A 90 -2.66 1.07 -18.54
C TYR A 90 -1.94 2.42 -18.41
N MET A 91 -1.88 3.21 -19.48
CA MET A 91 -1.28 4.56 -19.45
C MET A 91 -2.03 5.49 -18.49
N HIS A 92 -3.36 5.40 -18.45
CA HIS A 92 -4.16 6.16 -17.50
C HIS A 92 -3.85 5.77 -16.05
N LEU A 93 -3.83 4.47 -15.74
CA LEU A 93 -3.47 3.97 -14.42
C LEU A 93 -2.05 4.39 -14.03
N ARG A 94 -1.08 4.25 -14.94
CA ARG A 94 0.30 4.70 -14.73
C ARG A 94 0.33 6.17 -14.34
N LYS A 95 -0.35 7.05 -15.10
CA LYS A 95 -0.46 8.48 -14.79
C LYS A 95 -1.08 8.70 -13.40
N GLN A 96 -2.12 7.94 -13.04
CA GLN A 96 -2.74 8.05 -11.73
C GLN A 96 -1.78 7.66 -10.59
N LEU A 97 -1.06 6.54 -10.72
CA LEU A 97 -0.08 6.07 -9.73
C LEU A 97 1.07 7.07 -9.51
N THR A 98 1.40 7.89 -10.50
CA THR A 98 2.52 8.86 -10.44
C THR A 98 2.10 10.31 -10.21
N SER A 99 0.79 10.57 -10.05
CA SER A 99 0.27 11.94 -9.84
C SER A 99 -0.70 12.06 -8.67
N LYS A 100 -1.27 10.95 -8.19
CA LYS A 100 -2.25 10.91 -7.10
C LYS A 100 -1.65 10.27 -5.86
N ARG A 101 -2.36 10.39 -4.73
CA ARG A 101 -2.05 9.66 -3.51
C ARG A 101 -2.61 8.24 -3.61
N ILE A 102 -1.77 7.24 -3.42
CA ILE A 102 -2.14 5.82 -3.44
C ILE A 102 -2.49 5.39 -2.03
N VAL A 103 -3.60 4.69 -1.86
CA VAL A 103 -4.13 4.30 -0.55
C VAL A 103 -4.34 2.80 -0.50
N ILE A 104 -3.67 2.15 0.45
CA ILE A 104 -3.78 0.71 0.70
C ILE A 104 -4.09 0.44 2.17
N LEU A 105 -4.73 -0.68 2.43
CA LEU A 105 -4.89 -1.22 3.77
C LEU A 105 -3.69 -2.11 4.07
N VAL A 106 -3.15 -2.08 5.28
CA VAL A 106 -2.10 -3.03 5.69
C VAL A 106 -2.42 -3.59 7.07
N SER A 107 -1.92 -4.80 7.32
CA SER A 107 -2.08 -5.45 8.62
C SER A 107 -0.73 -5.49 9.32
N ALA A 108 -0.66 -4.97 10.54
CA ALA A 108 0.43 -5.22 11.45
C ALA A 108 0.12 -6.53 12.19
N CYS A 109 0.96 -7.51 11.97
CA CYS A 109 0.76 -8.86 12.44
C CYS A 109 1.81 -9.25 13.48
N GLU A 110 1.44 -10.12 14.41
CA GLU A 110 2.41 -10.70 15.32
C GLU A 110 3.37 -11.61 14.55
N ARG A 111 4.67 -11.42 14.76
CA ARG A 111 5.68 -12.30 14.21
C ARG A 111 5.68 -13.62 14.96
N SER A 112 4.98 -14.63 14.43
CA SER A 112 5.06 -16.01 14.94
C SER A 112 6.52 -16.48 14.87
N PRO A 113 7.14 -16.98 15.95
CA PRO A 113 8.40 -17.69 15.86
C PRO A 113 8.23 -18.90 14.93
N LEU A 114 9.15 -19.05 13.98
CA LEU A 114 9.11 -20.03 12.90
C LEU A 114 8.69 -21.42 13.40
N SER A 115 7.48 -21.87 13.10
CA SER A 115 7.20 -23.30 13.05
C SER A 115 7.87 -23.84 11.79
N SER A 116 8.82 -24.75 11.98
CA SER A 116 9.64 -25.40 10.96
C SER A 116 8.85 -26.33 10.01
N ASN A 117 7.53 -26.29 10.02
CA ASN A 117 6.68 -27.17 9.22
C ASN A 117 6.04 -26.41 8.05
N LYS A 118 6.62 -26.63 6.85
CA LYS A 118 6.20 -26.08 5.54
C LYS A 118 4.78 -26.45 5.07
N LYS A 119 3.89 -26.94 5.94
CA LYS A 119 2.55 -27.46 5.55
C LYS A 119 1.37 -26.98 6.40
N ALA A 120 1.57 -26.18 7.45
CA ALA A 120 0.45 -25.58 8.18
C ALA A 120 0.21 -24.13 7.71
N PRO A 121 -1.05 -23.66 7.62
CA PRO A 121 -1.31 -22.24 7.41
C PRO A 121 -0.60 -21.46 8.52
N LYS A 122 0.17 -20.43 8.14
CA LYS A 122 0.75 -19.50 9.11
C LYS A 122 -0.43 -18.88 9.86
N ASN A 123 -0.65 -19.29 11.11
CA ASN A 123 -1.59 -18.62 12.01
C ASN A 123 -0.98 -17.26 12.36
N THR A 124 -1.17 -16.29 11.47
CA THR A 124 -0.74 -14.92 11.68
C THR A 124 -1.87 -14.19 12.40
N THR A 125 -1.65 -13.83 13.66
CA THR A 125 -2.57 -12.98 14.41
C THR A 125 -2.43 -11.54 13.93
N VAL A 126 -3.50 -10.98 13.37
CA VAL A 126 -3.56 -9.55 13.03
C VAL A 126 -3.73 -8.77 14.33
N LEU A 127 -2.74 -7.95 14.68
CA LEU A 127 -2.77 -7.13 15.88
C LEU A 127 -3.53 -5.82 15.63
N LYS A 128 -3.28 -5.21 14.47
CA LYS A 128 -3.83 -3.91 14.11
C LYS A 128 -3.84 -3.71 12.60
N GLN A 129 -4.75 -2.89 12.10
CA GLN A 129 -4.83 -2.53 10.68
C GLN A 129 -4.60 -1.03 10.50
N TYR A 130 -3.96 -0.67 9.40
CA TYR A 130 -3.61 0.70 9.08
C TYR A 130 -4.01 1.05 7.66
N VAL A 131 -4.47 2.28 7.46
CA VAL A 131 -4.58 2.91 6.14
C VAL A 131 -3.26 3.59 5.84
N VAL A 132 -2.60 3.17 4.77
CA VAL A 132 -1.33 3.72 4.32
C VAL A 132 -1.59 4.59 3.10
N VAL A 133 -1.15 5.85 3.17
CA VAL A 133 -1.27 6.84 2.10
C VAL A 133 0.12 7.11 1.56
N ILE A 134 0.38 6.67 0.33
CA ILE A 134 1.64 6.88 -0.39
C ILE A 134 1.47 8.06 -1.35
N ASN A 135 2.43 8.98 -1.36
CA ASN A 135 2.43 10.10 -2.29
C ASN A 135 3.03 9.69 -3.64
N GLY A 136 2.19 9.28 -4.59
CA GLY A 136 2.63 8.94 -5.95
C GLY A 136 3.25 10.12 -6.71
N SER A 137 2.95 11.36 -6.32
CA SER A 137 3.51 12.57 -6.92
C SER A 137 4.87 12.98 -6.35
N ASN A 138 5.31 12.36 -5.25
CA ASN A 138 6.64 12.61 -4.68
C ASN A 138 7.72 12.19 -5.69
N PRO A 139 8.76 13.00 -5.96
CA PRO A 139 9.75 12.70 -7.00
C PRO A 139 10.42 11.33 -6.88
N VAL A 140 10.73 10.90 -5.65
CA VAL A 140 11.40 9.61 -5.40
C VAL A 140 10.43 8.45 -5.64
N ILE A 141 9.24 8.52 -5.06
CA ILE A 141 8.21 7.49 -5.25
C ILE A 141 7.78 7.40 -6.71
N LYS A 142 7.61 8.54 -7.36
CA LYS A 142 7.28 8.64 -8.78
C LYS A 142 8.32 7.93 -9.64
N TRP A 143 9.60 8.23 -9.42
CA TRP A 143 10.69 7.63 -10.18
C TRP A 143 10.76 6.12 -9.99
N GLU A 144 10.66 5.63 -8.74
CA GLU A 144 10.62 4.19 -8.44
C GLU A 144 9.41 3.49 -9.09
N MET A 145 8.25 4.13 -9.05
CA MET A 145 7.03 3.63 -9.68
C MET A 145 7.17 3.56 -11.20
N GLU A 146 7.68 4.61 -11.85
CA GLU A 146 7.89 4.64 -13.30
C GLU A 146 8.90 3.57 -13.73
N ARG A 147 10.05 3.50 -13.05
CA ARG A 147 11.09 2.51 -13.30
C ARG A 147 10.58 1.08 -13.13
N GLY A 148 9.85 0.81 -12.04
CA GLY A 148 9.29 -0.51 -11.77
C GLY A 148 8.23 -0.91 -12.79
N LEU A 149 7.36 0.02 -13.18
CA LEU A 149 6.36 -0.22 -14.23
C LEU A 149 7.03 -0.49 -15.58
N ASP A 150 8.05 0.28 -15.97
CA ASP A 150 8.79 0.10 -17.23
C ASP A 150 9.50 -1.25 -17.29
N HIS A 151 10.18 -1.64 -16.21
CA HIS A 151 10.90 -2.91 -16.15
C HIS A 151 9.96 -4.13 -16.18
N THR A 152 8.70 -3.94 -15.80
CA THR A 152 7.72 -5.01 -15.72
C THR A 152 6.79 -5.12 -16.93
N ILE A 153 6.90 -4.25 -17.94
CA ILE A 153 6.20 -4.41 -19.23
C ILE A 153 6.73 -5.65 -19.96
N SER A 154 5.84 -6.51 -20.47
CA SER A 154 6.31 -7.66 -21.25
C SER A 154 7.07 -7.24 -22.50
N SER A 155 8.22 -7.89 -22.73
CA SER A 155 9.04 -7.69 -23.92
C SER A 155 8.39 -8.28 -25.18
N VAL A 156 7.37 -9.12 -25.01
CA VAL A 156 6.63 -9.77 -26.10
C VAL A 156 5.28 -9.08 -26.26
N ALA A 157 5.06 -8.51 -27.44
CA ALA A 157 3.77 -7.94 -27.81
C ALA A 157 2.71 -9.05 -27.83
N GLY A 158 1.55 -8.80 -27.20
CA GLY A 158 0.45 -9.77 -27.15
C GLY A 158 0.37 -10.59 -25.85
N GLU A 159 1.31 -10.43 -24.92
CA GLU A 159 1.30 -11.19 -23.67
C GLU A 159 0.46 -10.54 -22.57
N SER A 160 -0.27 -11.38 -21.84
CA SER A 160 -0.91 -10.99 -20.59
C SER A 160 0.08 -11.15 -19.43
N TYR A 161 0.17 -10.14 -18.56
CA TYR A 161 1.12 -10.14 -17.44
C TYR A 161 0.49 -9.58 -16.16
N SER A 162 0.99 -10.05 -15.02
CA SER A 162 0.59 -9.60 -13.69
C SER A 162 1.80 -8.96 -13.00
N VAL A 163 1.67 -7.70 -12.59
CA VAL A 163 2.68 -6.97 -11.84
C VAL A 163 2.21 -6.77 -10.41
N LYS A 164 2.97 -7.28 -9.45
CA LYS A 164 2.78 -7.01 -8.03
C LYS A 164 3.64 -5.81 -7.63
N ILE A 165 2.99 -4.79 -7.08
CA ILE A 165 3.63 -3.57 -6.59
C ILE A 165 3.63 -3.65 -5.07
N ASP A 166 4.81 -3.75 -4.47
CA ASP A 166 4.98 -4.03 -3.04
C ASP A 166 5.61 -2.85 -2.29
N PHE A 167 4.97 -2.42 -1.20
CA PHE A 167 5.40 -1.31 -0.34
C PHE A 167 5.99 -1.80 1.00
N SER A 168 6.33 -3.08 1.12
CA SER A 168 6.89 -3.66 2.35
C SER A 168 8.17 -2.95 2.81
N ASP A 169 9.08 -2.67 1.88
CA ASP A 169 10.34 -1.97 2.20
C ASP A 169 10.07 -0.53 2.66
N LEU A 170 9.15 0.18 1.99
CA LEU A 170 8.70 1.52 2.39
C LEU A 170 8.13 1.55 3.81
N LEU A 171 7.29 0.56 4.14
CA LEU A 171 6.71 0.39 5.48
C LEU A 171 7.76 0.06 6.53
N GLN A 172 8.72 -0.79 6.18
CA GLN A 172 9.82 -1.16 7.08
C GLN A 172 10.69 0.06 7.40
N ILE A 173 10.99 0.92 6.42
CA ILE A 173 11.76 2.15 6.62
C ILE A 173 10.98 3.14 7.50
N TRP A 174 9.68 3.31 7.25
CA TRP A 174 8.85 4.22 8.04
C TRP A 174 8.69 3.77 9.49
N ALA A 175 8.47 2.47 9.70
CA ALA A 175 8.38 1.88 11.02
C ALA A 175 9.72 2.02 11.76
N GLY A 176 10.83 1.80 11.04
CA GLY A 176 12.16 1.70 11.64
C GLY A 176 12.30 0.44 12.49
N GLU A 177 13.47 0.25 13.09
CA GLU A 177 13.78 -0.95 13.87
C GLU A 177 13.03 -1.02 15.21
N SER A 178 12.58 0.13 15.71
CA SER A 178 12.01 0.33 17.05
C SER A 178 10.48 0.39 17.07
N PHE A 179 9.80 0.18 15.94
CA PHE A 179 8.34 0.12 15.94
C PHE A 179 7.85 -1.18 16.57
N HIS A 180 7.23 -1.04 17.73
CA HIS A 180 6.58 -2.11 18.46
C HIS A 180 5.16 -1.72 18.82
N LEU A 181 4.24 -2.68 18.76
CA LEU A 181 2.90 -2.49 19.28
C LEU A 181 2.82 -2.94 20.74
N PRO A 182 2.21 -2.12 21.63
CA PRO A 182 1.90 -2.57 22.97
C PRO A 182 0.71 -3.53 22.90
N VAL A 183 0.93 -4.78 23.27
CA VAL A 183 -0.11 -5.81 23.39
C VAL A 183 0.05 -6.41 24.78
N ASP A 184 -0.98 -6.30 25.62
CA ASP A 184 -1.00 -6.81 27.01
C ASP A 184 0.24 -6.42 27.84
N GLY A 185 0.70 -5.17 27.68
CA GLY A 185 1.87 -4.63 28.38
C GLY A 185 3.23 -5.02 27.80
N GLN A 186 3.27 -5.85 26.75
CA GLN A 186 4.50 -6.26 26.07
C GLN A 186 4.71 -5.50 24.75
N LYS A 187 5.97 -5.28 24.37
CA LYS A 187 6.35 -4.68 23.09
C LYS A 187 6.55 -5.78 22.05
N ILE A 188 5.61 -5.93 21.13
CA ILE A 188 5.67 -6.96 20.09
C ILE A 188 6.25 -6.37 18.81
N LYS A 189 7.24 -7.05 18.22
CA LYS A 189 7.75 -6.74 16.88
C LYS A 189 6.74 -7.20 15.83
N VAL A 190 6.34 -6.28 14.97
CA VAL A 190 5.32 -6.54 13.94
C VAL A 190 5.94 -7.04 12.65
N ASP A 191 5.20 -7.90 11.95
CA ASP A 191 5.40 -8.22 10.54
C ASP A 191 4.29 -7.54 9.72
N TRP A 192 4.66 -6.84 8.65
CA TRP A 192 3.69 -6.12 7.83
C TRP A 192 3.14 -7.04 6.75
N GLN A 193 1.82 -7.22 6.76
CA GLN A 193 1.12 -8.01 5.76
C GLN A 193 0.21 -7.15 4.89
N ASN A 194 -0.12 -7.70 3.73
CA ASN A 194 -0.96 -7.05 2.74
C ASN A 194 -0.36 -5.70 2.28
N THR A 195 0.96 -5.66 2.07
CA THR A 195 1.71 -4.47 1.67
C THR A 195 1.71 -4.20 0.17
N CYS A 196 0.99 -5.01 -0.62
CA CYS A 196 1.01 -4.95 -2.07
C CYS A 196 -0.39 -4.92 -2.69
N PHE A 197 -0.44 -4.45 -3.93
CA PHE A 197 -1.55 -4.67 -4.85
C PHE A 197 -1.01 -5.19 -6.20
N CYS A 198 -1.91 -5.74 -7.01
CA CYS A 198 -1.59 -6.41 -8.27
C CYS A 198 -2.27 -5.69 -9.44
N LEU A 199 -1.49 -5.40 -10.48
CA LEU A 199 -1.97 -4.99 -11.78
C LEU A 199 -1.96 -6.18 -12.73
N LYS A 200 -3.10 -6.51 -13.34
CA LYS A 200 -3.22 -7.54 -14.38
C LYS A 200 -3.50 -6.88 -15.72
N TYR A 201 -2.51 -6.91 -16.60
CA TYR A 201 -2.67 -6.52 -17.99
C TYR A 201 -3.12 -7.74 -18.80
N HIS A 202 -4.29 -7.63 -19.41
CA HIS A 202 -4.79 -8.58 -20.38
C HIS A 202 -4.54 -8.02 -21.76
N SER A 203 -3.87 -8.79 -22.63
CA SER A 203 -3.68 -8.38 -24.01
C SER A 203 -4.89 -8.77 -24.85
N ASP A 204 -5.42 -7.82 -25.64
CA ASP A 204 -6.48 -8.04 -26.63
C ASP A 204 -5.95 -8.70 -27.92
N ALA A 205 -4.97 -9.62 -27.81
CA ALA A 205 -4.41 -10.25 -29.00
C ALA A 205 -5.49 -11.11 -29.67
N LEU A 206 -5.79 -10.80 -30.94
CA LEU A 206 -6.70 -11.55 -31.82
C LEU A 206 -6.28 -13.02 -32.05
N PHE A 207 -5.15 -13.45 -31.48
CA PHE A 207 -4.69 -14.82 -31.44
C PHE A 207 -4.52 -15.26 -29.98
N ASP A 208 -5.18 -16.37 -29.63
CA ASP A 208 -5.25 -17.00 -28.30
C ASP A 208 -3.92 -17.54 -27.73
N PHE A 209 -2.76 -17.09 -28.24
CA PHE A 209 -1.46 -17.51 -27.70
C PHE A 209 -1.29 -17.13 -26.21
N SER A 210 -1.98 -16.08 -25.75
CA SER A 210 -1.96 -15.64 -24.35
C SER A 210 -2.56 -16.66 -23.37
N HIS A 211 -3.50 -17.50 -23.82
CA HIS A 211 -4.11 -18.54 -22.98
C HIS A 211 -3.20 -19.75 -22.78
N TRP A 212 -2.28 -20.01 -23.70
CA TRP A 212 -1.42 -21.20 -23.66
C TRP A 212 -0.20 -21.04 -22.74
N LEU A 213 0.30 -19.82 -22.56
CA LEU A 213 1.50 -19.54 -21.74
C LEU A 213 1.19 -18.98 -20.33
N GLY A 214 -0.06 -18.64 -20.04
CA GLY A 214 -0.45 -18.07 -18.76
C GLY A 214 0.10 -16.66 -18.52
N PHE A 215 -0.20 -16.07 -17.35
CA PHE A 215 0.28 -14.73 -17.00
C PHE A 215 1.75 -14.76 -16.61
N SER A 216 2.58 -13.96 -17.30
CA SER A 216 3.91 -13.63 -16.78
C SER A 216 3.74 -12.92 -15.43
N LYS A 217 4.27 -13.50 -14.35
CA LYS A 217 4.21 -12.92 -13.00
C LYS A 217 5.48 -12.13 -12.74
N ARG A 218 5.33 -10.85 -12.41
CA ARG A 218 6.41 -9.92 -12.16
C ARG A 218 6.13 -9.18 -10.86
N GLU A 219 7.19 -8.74 -10.19
CA GLU A 219 7.05 -7.91 -9.00
C GLU A 219 8.17 -6.88 -8.92
N PHE A 220 7.86 -5.74 -8.34
CA PHE A 220 8.86 -4.77 -7.91
C PHE A 220 8.44 -4.15 -6.58
N LYS A 221 9.45 -3.67 -5.86
CA LYS A 221 9.27 -3.05 -4.55
C LYS A 221 9.51 -1.55 -4.65
N ILE A 222 8.68 -0.79 -3.95
CA ILE A 222 8.92 0.63 -3.71
C ILE A 222 9.74 0.75 -2.43
N SER A 223 10.94 1.29 -2.55
CA SER A 223 11.78 1.71 -1.44
C SER A 223 12.24 3.15 -1.70
N TYR A 224 12.64 3.87 -0.64
CA TYR A 224 13.46 5.07 -0.84
C TYR A 224 14.76 4.86 -0.07
N TYR A 225 15.88 4.90 -0.77
CA TYR A 225 17.16 5.05 -0.11
C TYR A 225 17.23 6.49 0.41
N ARG A 226 17.33 6.66 1.72
CA ARG A 226 17.83 7.92 2.28
C ARG A 226 19.30 7.97 1.92
N ASN A 227 19.63 8.50 0.74
CA ASN A 227 21.00 8.82 0.40
C ASN A 227 21.47 9.92 1.36
N ASN A 228 22.17 9.53 2.42
CA ASN A 228 23.03 10.45 3.16
C ASN A 228 24.16 11.01 2.26
N GLU A 229 24.34 10.49 1.04
CA GLU A 229 25.35 10.93 0.07
C GLU A 229 24.92 12.10 -0.82
N THR A 230 23.62 12.46 -0.87
CA THR A 230 23.17 13.59 -1.71
C THR A 230 23.31 14.96 -1.04
N GLU A 231 23.58 15.03 0.27
CA GLU A 231 23.84 16.29 0.97
C GLU A 231 25.29 16.77 0.80
N ASP A 232 26.25 15.86 0.58
CA ASP A 232 27.66 16.20 0.37
C ASP A 232 27.96 16.70 -1.06
N ARG A 233 27.10 16.40 -2.04
CA ARG A 233 27.25 16.91 -3.42
C ARG A 233 26.64 18.29 -3.66
N LEU A 234 25.95 18.85 -2.67
CA LEU A 234 25.39 20.21 -2.73
C LEU A 234 26.10 21.18 -1.75
N LYS A 235 27.14 20.70 -1.05
CA LYS A 235 28.02 21.50 -0.18
C LYS A 235 29.49 21.47 -0.61
N GLY A 236 29.80 20.90 -1.78
CA GLY A 236 31.12 20.91 -2.40
C GLY A 236 31.17 21.84 -3.59
#